data_AF-A0A662B9A8-F1
#
_entry.id   AF-A0A662B9A8-F1
#
_cell.length_a   1.000
_cell.length_b   1.000
_cell.length_c   1.000
_cell.angle_alpha   90.00
_cell.angle_beta   90.00
_cell.angle_gamma   90.00
#
_symmetry.space_group_name_H-M   'P 1'
#
loop_
_entity.id
_entity.type
_entity.pdbx_description
1 polymer ?
#
loop_
_entity_poly.entity_id
_entity_poly.type
_entity_poly.pdbx_seq_one_letter_code
_entity_poly.pdbx_strand_id
1 'polypeptide(L)'
;MKKTIKYITLAILGIITLLGILSYNKLSNSIKLYSLYGDIAENLQKGNITLKLSINGNVKNDTISAYCNYKKDHSFDMFLSALDKEIFISQSEEKTSVLVQPNSLLVTGNGGFSKNFDPSLLLYDILSSHNKLAPWLEAGFSQKLGLAYIAFTNLNFNEKEISGKSLTEISIDGESYSLSISEDEHIFIINDPEKQIHLTINISPDQIISSKKVNHASDTLIVNRTDLNRSILAGTRRAVGILIENELKQDVETETKSIVNAKLLNIEGNRVLVAKGTHKEIGEAHGILLKNQINSLVDGVLYVVGWYYTIEEKKWFLSEMSNAYKRLEPFIPQKYQDEMMGLAETSGISLREIRLANVFPAMFHCSGFAVFGDATVDGTLYHGRVLDYMTEIGLQYNAVVFILHPTGSNAFANISYAGFIGSVSGMNDKQVSFGEMGGGGVGDWDGMPMPLLVREGLESSNTLEDALNLFETTARTCEYYYVIADGKINDARALATTPEKFEIVTPGGTHPQLPSPVKDAVLISAGDRYKKLVERVKENYGKIDLEKAIHLMDRPVSMKSNLHNVLFIPKKAEFWVANAGQRTEACKEPYTKYNLTELLKLLEK
;
A
#
# COMPACT_ATOMS: atom_id res chain seq x y z
N MET A 1 12.20 11.17 2.36
CA MET A 1 10.94 10.43 2.17
C MET A 1 10.12 10.26 3.46
N LYS A 2 10.53 9.41 4.43
CA LYS A 2 9.72 9.12 5.65
C LYS A 2 9.31 10.35 6.48
N LYS A 3 10.24 11.30 6.71
CA LYS A 3 9.93 12.58 7.35
C LYS A 3 8.93 13.36 6.48
N THR A 4 9.32 13.68 5.25
CA THR A 4 8.52 14.41 4.26
C THR A 4 7.07 13.95 4.12
N ILE A 5 6.82 12.64 4.06
CA ILE A 5 5.47 12.05 3.95
C ILE A 5 4.66 12.29 5.22
N LYS A 6 5.26 12.17 6.42
CA LYS A 6 4.59 12.44 7.70
C LYS A 6 4.08 13.88 7.80
N TYR A 7 4.84 14.87 7.34
CA TYR A 7 4.46 16.29 7.45
C TYR A 7 3.50 16.77 6.35
N ILE A 8 3.68 16.32 5.10
CA ILE A 8 2.71 16.55 4.02
C ILE A 8 1.35 16.01 4.46
N THR A 9 1.35 14.86 5.13
CA THR A 9 0.10 14.28 5.59
C THR A 9 -0.47 14.97 6.82
N LEU A 10 0.33 15.45 7.78
CA LEU A 10 -0.18 16.31 8.85
C LEU A 10 -0.89 17.56 8.30
N ALA A 11 -0.35 18.13 7.23
CA ALA A 11 -0.90 19.32 6.59
C ALA A 11 -2.17 18.99 5.76
N ILE A 12 -2.18 17.85 5.05
CA ILE A 12 -3.36 17.27 4.39
C ILE A 12 -4.45 16.91 5.41
N LEU A 13 -4.09 16.32 6.56
CA LEU A 13 -4.98 15.97 7.68
C LEU A 13 -5.57 17.20 8.36
N GLY A 14 -4.81 18.29 8.47
CA GLY A 14 -5.33 19.59 8.91
C GLY A 14 -6.39 20.13 7.95
N ILE A 15 -6.13 20.08 6.64
CA ILE A 15 -7.10 20.46 5.59
C ILE A 15 -8.35 19.58 5.66
N ILE A 16 -8.15 18.27 5.81
CA ILE A 16 -9.17 17.25 6.00
C ILE A 16 -10.03 17.56 7.23
N THR A 17 -9.44 17.78 8.40
CA THR A 17 -10.17 18.17 9.62
C THR A 17 -11.08 19.38 9.40
N LEU A 18 -10.55 20.39 8.71
CA LEU A 18 -11.27 21.61 8.38
C LEU A 18 -12.43 21.42 7.41
N LEU A 19 -12.22 20.62 6.37
CA LEU A 19 -13.25 20.32 5.38
C LEU A 19 -14.42 19.54 6.00
N GLY A 20 -14.25 18.97 7.21
CA GLY A 20 -15.24 18.07 7.84
C GLY A 20 -16.18 18.78 8.74
N ILE A 21 -15.60 19.76 9.40
CA ILE A 21 -16.33 20.88 9.97
C ILE A 21 -17.25 21.51 8.91
N LEU A 22 -16.82 21.62 7.65
CA LEU A 22 -17.62 22.17 6.56
C LEU A 22 -18.63 21.18 5.95
N SER A 23 -18.31 19.89 5.90
CA SER A 23 -19.12 18.84 5.25
C SER A 23 -20.28 18.32 6.11
N TYR A 24 -20.24 18.55 7.43
CA TYR A 24 -21.29 18.09 8.36
C TYR A 24 -22.70 18.59 8.00
N ASN A 25 -22.81 19.75 7.33
CA ASN A 25 -24.09 20.31 6.89
C ASN A 25 -24.71 19.60 5.67
N LYS A 26 -24.00 18.70 4.98
CA LYS A 26 -24.60 17.90 3.88
C LYS A 26 -25.22 16.59 4.35
N LEU A 27 -24.90 16.12 5.56
CA LEU A 27 -25.18 14.74 5.99
C LEU A 27 -26.02 14.62 7.27
N SER A 28 -26.23 15.69 8.04
CA SER A 28 -26.98 15.61 9.31
C SER A 28 -28.30 16.41 9.28
N ASN A 29 -29.42 15.73 9.52
CA ASN A 29 -30.76 16.30 9.71
C ASN A 29 -31.00 16.71 11.19
N SER A 30 -29.99 17.21 11.92
CA SER A 30 -30.12 17.49 13.36
C SER A 30 -30.30 18.99 13.66
N ILE A 31 -31.40 19.33 14.34
CA ILE A 31 -32.07 20.65 14.37
C ILE A 31 -31.42 21.72 15.27
N LYS A 32 -30.24 21.51 15.89
CA LYS A 32 -29.75 22.41 16.97
C LYS A 32 -28.54 23.30 16.68
N LEU A 33 -28.24 23.65 15.43
CA LEU A 33 -27.08 24.50 15.07
C LEU A 33 -27.33 25.45 13.88
N TYR A 34 -28.53 26.03 13.79
CA TYR A 34 -29.02 26.61 12.52
C TYR A 34 -28.56 28.04 12.20
N SER A 35 -28.20 28.91 13.16
CA SER A 35 -28.16 30.36 12.85
C SER A 35 -26.84 30.91 12.30
N LEU A 36 -25.68 30.29 12.56
CA LEU A 36 -24.38 30.77 12.03
C LEU A 36 -23.85 29.90 10.87
N TYR A 37 -24.20 28.61 10.88
CA TYR A 37 -23.68 27.61 9.93
C TYR A 37 -24.66 27.25 8.81
N GLY A 38 -25.98 27.41 9.03
CA GLY A 38 -27.00 27.25 7.99
C GLY A 38 -26.75 28.21 6.83
N ASP A 39 -26.48 29.49 7.15
CA ASP A 39 -26.25 30.52 6.15
C ASP A 39 -24.97 30.26 5.34
N ILE A 40 -23.85 29.88 5.95
CA ILE A 40 -22.59 29.64 5.20
C ILE A 40 -22.72 28.42 4.28
N ALA A 41 -23.36 27.33 4.73
CA ALA A 41 -23.50 26.12 3.93
C ALA A 41 -24.59 26.23 2.84
N GLU A 42 -25.72 26.87 3.15
CA GLU A 42 -26.78 27.16 2.19
C GLU A 42 -26.27 28.14 1.13
N ASN A 43 -25.45 29.13 1.53
CA ASN A 43 -24.78 30.01 0.57
C ASN A 43 -23.68 29.31 -0.24
N LEU A 44 -22.89 28.38 0.33
CA LEU A 44 -21.93 27.60 -0.46
C LEU A 44 -22.62 26.68 -1.49
N GLN A 45 -23.71 26.01 -1.11
CA GLN A 45 -24.47 25.15 -2.04
C GLN A 45 -25.20 25.95 -3.14
N LYS A 46 -25.62 27.19 -2.83
CA LYS A 46 -26.24 28.11 -3.80
C LYS A 46 -25.22 28.91 -4.62
N GLY A 47 -23.91 28.79 -4.34
CA GLY A 47 -22.86 29.56 -5.01
C GLY A 47 -22.82 31.05 -4.62
N ASN A 48 -23.16 31.39 -3.38
CA ASN A 48 -23.35 32.77 -2.91
C ASN A 48 -22.15 33.36 -2.15
N ILE A 49 -21.19 32.57 -1.69
CA ILE A 49 -20.04 33.04 -0.88
C ILE A 49 -18.71 32.41 -1.31
N THR A 50 -17.61 33.10 -1.01
CA THR A 50 -16.24 32.57 -1.12
C THR A 50 -15.74 32.19 0.27
N LEU A 51 -15.32 30.94 0.47
CA LEU A 51 -14.85 30.47 1.77
C LEU A 51 -13.33 30.35 1.78
N LYS A 52 -12.68 31.09 2.70
CA LYS A 52 -11.26 30.95 2.98
C LYS A 52 -11.04 30.18 4.28
N LEU A 53 -10.17 29.18 4.16
CA LEU A 53 -9.64 28.42 5.27
C LEU A 53 -8.14 28.62 5.33
N SER A 54 -7.57 28.86 6.51
CA SER A 54 -6.11 28.83 6.68
C SER A 54 -5.69 28.14 7.96
N ILE A 55 -4.64 27.33 7.85
CA ILE A 55 -3.95 26.70 8.99
C ILE A 55 -2.53 27.23 8.95
N ASN A 56 -2.08 27.87 10.02
CA ASN A 56 -0.69 28.27 10.19
C ASN A 56 -0.19 27.75 11.52
N GLY A 57 0.98 27.13 11.52
CA GLY A 57 1.51 26.65 12.76
C GLY A 57 2.90 26.05 12.68
N ASN A 58 3.48 25.86 13.86
CA ASN A 58 4.81 25.30 14.03
C ASN A 58 4.67 23.89 14.61
N VAL A 59 5.34 22.92 13.98
CA VAL A 59 5.47 21.55 14.48
C VAL A 59 6.96 21.24 14.60
N LYS A 60 7.48 21.19 15.83
CA LYS A 60 8.90 20.87 16.11
C LYS A 60 9.90 21.71 15.28
N ASN A 61 9.63 23.01 15.16
CA ASN A 61 10.36 24.05 14.41
C ASN A 61 10.07 24.14 12.89
N ASP A 62 9.18 23.31 12.34
CA ASP A 62 8.77 23.40 10.94
C ASP A 62 7.46 24.17 10.80
N THR A 63 7.42 25.16 9.90
CA THR A 63 6.20 25.91 9.58
C THR A 63 5.32 25.11 8.63
N ILE A 64 4.05 24.94 9.00
CA ILE A 64 3.01 24.39 8.14
C ILE A 64 2.02 25.52 7.81
N SER A 65 1.74 25.69 6.52
CA SER A 65 0.73 26.62 6.03
C SER A 65 -0.18 25.92 5.04
N ALA A 66 -1.48 25.92 5.28
CA ALA A 66 -2.47 25.42 4.34
C ALA A 66 -3.54 26.47 4.09
N TYR A 67 -4.06 26.57 2.87
CA TYR A 67 -5.31 27.26 2.63
C TYR A 67 -6.18 26.60 1.56
N CYS A 68 -7.49 26.80 1.67
CA CYS A 68 -8.45 26.48 0.61
C CYS A 68 -9.32 27.71 0.37
N ASN A 69 -9.45 28.09 -0.90
CA ASN A 69 -10.31 29.14 -1.40
C ASN A 69 -11.36 28.49 -2.30
N TYR A 70 -12.57 28.29 -1.78
CA TYR A 70 -13.68 27.69 -2.53
C TYR A 70 -14.54 28.81 -3.13
N LYS A 71 -14.80 28.74 -4.43
CA LYS A 71 -15.49 29.77 -5.21
C LYS A 71 -16.93 29.38 -5.50
N LYS A 72 -17.72 30.39 -5.90
CA LYS A 72 -19.16 30.32 -6.14
C LYS A 72 -19.59 29.31 -7.21
N ASP A 73 -18.74 29.09 -8.21
CA ASP A 73 -18.92 28.17 -9.33
C ASP A 73 -18.40 26.74 -9.03
N HIS A 74 -18.19 26.41 -7.75
CA HIS A 74 -17.55 25.17 -7.29
C HIS A 74 -16.09 25.00 -7.69
N SER A 75 -15.48 26.00 -8.33
CA SER A 75 -14.03 26.03 -8.53
C SER A 75 -13.31 26.28 -7.20
N PHE A 76 -12.06 25.85 -7.10
CA PHE A 76 -11.30 26.08 -5.86
C PHE A 76 -9.80 26.22 -6.12
N ASP A 77 -9.13 26.91 -5.20
CA ASP A 77 -7.68 26.94 -5.10
C ASP A 77 -7.26 26.45 -3.71
N MET A 78 -6.47 25.39 -3.66
CA MET A 78 -5.85 24.87 -2.46
C MET A 78 -4.34 25.09 -2.51
N PHE A 79 -3.77 25.33 -1.35
CA PHE A 79 -2.34 25.42 -1.14
C PHE A 79 -1.97 24.66 0.11
N LEU A 80 -0.82 24.01 0.02
CA LEU A 80 -0.18 23.31 1.10
C LEU A 80 1.30 23.63 1.11
N SER A 81 1.82 24.02 2.26
CA SER A 81 3.25 24.19 2.51
C SER A 81 3.63 23.45 3.79
N ALA A 82 4.64 22.59 3.66
CA ALA A 82 5.26 21.89 4.77
C ALA A 82 6.67 21.44 4.36
N LEU A 83 7.65 21.59 5.27
CA LEU A 83 9.06 21.18 5.06
C LEU A 83 9.66 21.65 3.73
N ASP A 84 9.56 22.94 3.43
CA ASP A 84 10.09 23.55 2.19
C ASP A 84 9.48 23.01 0.89
N LYS A 85 8.40 22.23 0.99
CA LYS A 85 7.60 21.80 -0.16
C LYS A 85 6.32 22.59 -0.21
N GLU A 86 5.96 23.04 -1.40
CA GLU A 86 4.70 23.71 -1.65
C GLU A 86 3.92 22.94 -2.73
N ILE A 87 2.64 22.68 -2.47
CA ILE A 87 1.72 22.07 -3.41
C ILE A 87 0.57 23.04 -3.62
N PHE A 88 0.27 23.36 -4.87
CA PHE A 88 -0.89 24.17 -5.25
C PHE A 88 -1.81 23.31 -6.09
N ILE A 89 -3.10 23.27 -5.74
CA ILE A 89 -4.11 22.55 -6.49
C ILE A 89 -5.17 23.58 -6.89
N SER A 90 -5.44 23.71 -8.17
CA SER A 90 -6.51 24.58 -8.68
C SER A 90 -7.45 23.76 -9.54
N GLN A 91 -8.75 23.94 -9.34
CA GLN A 91 -9.78 23.36 -10.18
C GLN A 91 -10.68 24.49 -10.67
N SER A 92 -10.94 24.55 -11.96
CA SER A 92 -11.94 25.41 -12.60
C SER A 92 -12.92 24.60 -13.44
N GLU A 93 -13.88 25.23 -14.11
CA GLU A 93 -14.77 24.52 -15.05
C GLU A 93 -13.98 23.82 -16.17
N GLU A 94 -12.87 24.38 -16.62
CA GLU A 94 -12.13 23.92 -17.81
C GLU A 94 -10.92 23.03 -17.52
N LYS A 95 -10.38 23.07 -16.29
CA LYS A 95 -9.18 22.28 -15.95
C LYS A 95 -9.00 22.00 -14.46
N THR A 96 -8.17 21.02 -14.17
CA THR A 96 -7.55 20.79 -12.87
C THR A 96 -6.04 20.91 -13.03
N SER A 97 -5.36 21.63 -12.14
CA SER A 97 -3.91 21.82 -12.14
C SER A 97 -3.32 21.53 -10.77
N VAL A 98 -2.17 20.86 -10.73
CA VAL A 98 -1.36 20.61 -9.54
C VAL A 98 0.06 21.12 -9.80
N LEU A 99 0.53 22.08 -9.02
CA LEU A 99 1.91 22.52 -9.02
C LEU A 99 2.62 21.95 -7.80
N VAL A 100 3.80 21.36 -7.99
CA VAL A 100 4.65 20.85 -6.91
C VAL A 100 6.00 21.58 -6.92
N GLN A 101 6.36 22.16 -5.78
CA GLN A 101 7.65 22.81 -5.52
C GLN A 101 8.43 22.07 -4.42
N PRO A 102 9.77 22.06 -4.49
CA PRO A 102 10.63 22.81 -5.42
C PRO A 102 10.82 22.14 -6.79
N ASN A 103 10.25 20.95 -7.01
CA ASN A 103 10.36 20.19 -8.27
C ASN A 103 9.95 20.99 -9.52
N SER A 104 9.21 22.09 -9.37
CA SER A 104 8.82 23.01 -10.44
C SER A 104 8.02 22.31 -11.54
N LEU A 105 7.21 21.34 -11.13
CA LEU A 105 6.37 20.50 -11.98
C LEU A 105 4.91 20.95 -11.91
N LEU A 106 4.33 21.28 -13.07
CA LEU A 106 2.91 21.57 -13.23
C LEU A 106 2.22 20.41 -13.96
N VAL A 107 1.30 19.72 -13.29
CA VAL A 107 0.46 18.68 -13.90
C VAL A 107 -0.94 19.27 -14.14
N THR A 108 -1.41 19.26 -15.39
CA THR A 108 -2.70 19.85 -15.75
C THR A 108 -3.54 18.86 -16.54
N GLY A 109 -4.80 18.69 -16.14
CA GLY A 109 -5.81 17.97 -16.90
C GLY A 109 -6.91 18.90 -17.37
N ASN A 110 -7.09 19.00 -18.69
CA ASN A 110 -8.12 19.84 -19.33
C ASN A 110 -9.41 19.04 -19.57
N GLY A 111 -10.56 19.70 -19.54
CA GLY A 111 -11.88 19.10 -19.81
C GLY A 111 -12.98 19.78 -19.00
N GLY A 112 -14.26 19.44 -19.20
CA GLY A 112 -15.36 20.03 -18.44
C GLY A 112 -15.38 19.65 -16.95
N PHE A 113 -16.18 20.37 -16.16
CA PHE A 113 -16.26 20.21 -14.70
C PHE A 113 -16.56 18.77 -14.27
N SER A 114 -15.82 18.27 -13.28
CA SER A 114 -15.98 16.92 -12.74
C SER A 114 -16.57 16.99 -11.34
N LYS A 115 -17.87 16.67 -11.21
CA LYS A 115 -18.60 16.69 -9.93
C LYS A 115 -18.02 15.74 -8.85
N ASN A 116 -17.16 14.80 -9.22
CA ASN A 116 -16.61 13.79 -8.32
C ASN A 116 -15.32 14.24 -7.61
N PHE A 117 -14.76 15.40 -7.97
CA PHE A 117 -13.57 15.94 -7.32
C PHE A 117 -13.94 17.22 -6.56
N ASP A 118 -14.38 17.02 -5.32
CA ASP A 118 -14.72 18.07 -4.37
C ASP A 118 -13.93 17.81 -3.07
N PRO A 119 -13.18 18.79 -2.55
CA PRO A 119 -12.44 18.66 -1.29
C PRO A 119 -13.31 18.19 -0.10
N SER A 120 -14.59 18.59 -0.07
CA SER A 120 -15.55 18.16 0.96
C SER A 120 -15.86 16.66 0.89
N LEU A 121 -15.97 16.09 -0.32
CA LEU A 121 -16.21 14.66 -0.52
C LEU A 121 -14.98 13.82 -0.19
N LEU A 122 -13.79 14.27 -0.59
CA LEU A 122 -12.51 13.62 -0.26
C LEU A 122 -12.38 13.37 1.23
N LEU A 123 -12.77 14.36 2.00
CA LEU A 123 -12.72 14.23 3.42
C LEU A 123 -13.73 13.20 3.95
N TYR A 124 -14.99 13.34 3.54
CA TYR A 124 -16.01 12.43 4.01
C TYR A 124 -15.58 10.98 3.74
N ASP A 125 -14.98 10.73 2.58
CA ASP A 125 -14.39 9.44 2.23
C ASP A 125 -13.27 9.03 3.20
N ILE A 126 -12.39 9.94 3.59
CA ILE A 126 -11.31 9.65 4.56
C ILE A 126 -11.88 9.29 5.93
N LEU A 127 -12.80 10.10 6.45
CA LEU A 127 -13.39 9.90 7.78
C LEU A 127 -14.26 8.63 7.83
N SER A 128 -14.97 8.32 6.74
CA SER A 128 -15.81 7.13 6.66
C SER A 128 -15.03 5.84 6.34
N SER A 129 -13.83 5.94 5.76
CA SER A 129 -13.04 4.78 5.32
C SER A 129 -12.38 3.96 6.45
N HIS A 130 -12.44 4.42 7.69
CA HIS A 130 -11.76 3.78 8.81
C HIS A 130 -12.70 3.59 9.99
N ASN A 131 -12.86 2.37 10.48
CA ASN A 131 -13.81 2.02 11.54
C ASN A 131 -13.55 2.77 12.86
N LYS A 132 -12.30 3.13 13.15
CA LYS A 132 -11.94 3.96 14.32
C LYS A 132 -12.32 5.43 14.15
N LEU A 133 -12.56 5.84 12.91
CA LEU A 133 -12.95 7.18 12.51
C LEU A 133 -14.46 7.30 12.22
N ALA A 134 -15.13 6.20 11.88
CA ALA A 134 -16.56 6.19 11.55
C ALA A 134 -17.48 6.75 12.67
N PRO A 135 -17.25 6.48 13.97
CA PRO A 135 -17.99 7.12 15.06
C PRO A 135 -17.89 8.66 15.08
N TRP A 136 -16.91 9.24 14.37
CA TRP A 136 -16.71 10.69 14.33
C TRP A 136 -17.76 11.40 13.49
N LEU A 137 -18.46 10.70 12.58
CA LEU A 137 -19.54 11.27 11.79
C LEU A 137 -20.75 11.65 12.68
N GLU A 138 -20.92 10.95 13.80
CA GLU A 138 -22.07 11.08 14.72
C GLU A 138 -21.82 12.04 15.90
N ALA A 139 -20.58 12.51 16.11
CA ALA A 139 -20.22 13.41 17.22
C ALA A 139 -20.69 14.88 17.03
N GLY A 140 -20.91 15.64 18.11
CA GLY A 140 -21.26 17.08 18.04
C GLY A 140 -20.10 17.97 17.57
N PHE A 141 -20.33 19.25 17.22
CA PHE A 141 -19.32 20.16 16.65
C PHE A 141 -18.04 20.33 17.52
N SER A 142 -18.21 20.60 18.81
CA SER A 142 -17.11 20.73 19.78
C SER A 142 -16.41 19.40 20.04
N GLN A 143 -17.15 18.29 20.01
CA GLN A 143 -16.57 16.94 20.07
C GLN A 143 -15.79 16.60 18.80
N LYS A 144 -16.23 17.02 17.61
CA LYS A 144 -15.52 16.82 16.33
C LYS A 144 -14.21 17.62 16.24
N LEU A 145 -14.21 18.84 16.76
CA LEU A 145 -13.00 19.65 16.92
C LEU A 145 -12.03 19.05 17.94
N GLY A 146 -12.54 18.54 19.06
CA GLY A 146 -11.74 17.74 20.01
C GLY A 146 -11.30 16.37 19.44
N LEU A 147 -12.10 15.75 18.58
CA LEU A 147 -11.90 14.38 18.08
C LEU A 147 -10.98 14.28 16.87
N ALA A 148 -10.99 15.30 16.00
CA ALA A 148 -9.95 15.44 14.96
C ALA A 148 -8.55 15.60 15.57
N TYR A 149 -8.50 16.01 16.82
CA TYR A 149 -7.33 16.04 17.67
C TYR A 149 -7.13 14.70 18.46
N ILE A 150 -8.20 14.03 18.94
CA ILE A 150 -8.15 12.67 19.55
C ILE A 150 -7.73 11.56 18.56
N ALA A 151 -7.90 11.78 17.25
CA ALA A 151 -7.29 11.02 16.15
C ALA A 151 -5.82 10.64 16.38
N PHE A 152 -5.11 11.50 17.10
CA PHE A 152 -3.69 11.38 17.40
C PHE A 152 -3.39 11.04 18.86
N THR A 153 -4.38 11.01 19.75
CA THR A 153 -4.16 10.82 21.19
C THR A 153 -5.47 10.46 21.91
N ASN A 154 -5.51 9.28 22.54
CA ASN A 154 -6.60 8.85 23.43
C ASN A 154 -6.94 9.93 24.49
N LEU A 155 -8.23 10.30 24.69
CA LEU A 155 -8.93 10.47 26.02
C LEU A 155 -10.02 11.59 26.14
N ASN A 156 -10.67 11.57 27.34
CA ASN A 156 -11.89 12.18 27.93
C ASN A 156 -11.95 13.72 28.14
N PHE A 157 -13.14 14.25 28.51
CA PHE A 157 -13.49 15.68 28.63
C PHE A 157 -13.76 16.16 30.09
N ASN A 158 -13.25 17.35 30.49
CA ASN A 158 -13.62 18.08 31.73
C ASN A 158 -13.69 19.62 31.48
N GLU A 159 -14.60 20.33 32.14
CA GLU A 159 -14.75 21.81 32.06
C GLU A 159 -14.02 22.53 33.20
N LYS A 160 -13.41 23.70 32.92
CA LYS A 160 -12.77 24.56 33.94
C LYS A 160 -12.91 26.05 33.63
N GLU A 161 -13.07 26.86 34.67
CA GLU A 161 -13.13 28.32 34.58
C GLU A 161 -11.76 28.92 34.91
N ILE A 162 -11.18 29.72 34.00
CA ILE A 162 -9.94 30.47 34.26
C ILE A 162 -10.14 31.93 33.85
N SER A 163 -9.87 32.86 34.77
CA SER A 163 -9.93 34.31 34.54
C SER A 163 -11.27 34.81 33.99
N GLY A 164 -12.38 34.22 34.44
CA GLY A 164 -13.73 34.60 34.00
C GLY A 164 -14.10 34.15 32.59
N LYS A 165 -13.31 33.27 31.97
CA LYS A 165 -13.61 32.63 30.69
C LYS A 165 -13.71 31.12 30.87
N SER A 166 -14.77 30.52 30.31
CA SER A 166 -14.94 29.07 30.25
C SER A 166 -13.96 28.49 29.25
N LEU A 167 -13.08 27.59 29.68
CA LEU A 167 -12.09 26.93 28.84
C LEU A 167 -12.33 25.42 28.90
N THR A 168 -12.34 24.77 27.74
CA THR A 168 -12.36 23.31 27.65
C THR A 168 -10.92 22.81 27.63
N GLU A 169 -10.46 22.29 28.77
CA GLU A 169 -9.14 21.67 28.91
C GLU A 169 -9.23 20.20 28.46
N ILE A 170 -8.32 19.77 27.59
CA ILE A 170 -8.25 18.38 27.11
C ILE A 170 -6.94 17.79 27.65
N SER A 171 -6.97 16.64 28.32
CA SER A 171 -5.78 15.98 28.88
C SER A 171 -5.63 14.55 28.39
N ILE A 172 -4.40 14.13 28.09
CA ILE A 172 -4.05 12.79 27.56
C ILE A 172 -2.94 12.20 28.43
N ASP A 173 -3.12 10.99 29.00
CA ASP A 173 -2.08 10.25 29.75
C ASP A 173 -1.33 11.03 30.86
N GLY A 174 -1.97 12.07 31.43
CA GLY A 174 -1.38 12.94 32.46
C GLY A 174 -0.75 14.24 31.92
N GLU A 175 -0.74 14.41 30.61
CA GLU A 175 -0.24 15.58 29.87
C GLU A 175 -1.41 16.50 29.44
N SER A 176 -1.24 17.83 29.56
CA SER A 176 -2.34 18.83 29.46
C SER A 176 -2.26 19.69 28.19
N TYR A 177 -3.40 19.87 27.52
CA TYR A 177 -3.53 20.62 26.28
C TYR A 177 -4.65 21.67 26.35
N SER A 178 -4.38 22.87 25.85
CA SER A 178 -5.33 23.99 25.89
C SER A 178 -5.89 24.30 24.49
N LEU A 179 -7.20 24.11 24.30
CA LEU A 179 -7.94 24.63 23.14
C LEU A 179 -8.66 25.90 23.57
N SER A 180 -8.36 27.03 22.94
CA SER A 180 -9.07 28.30 23.18
C SER A 180 -9.89 28.69 21.95
N ILE A 181 -11.19 28.93 22.15
CA ILE A 181 -12.09 29.53 21.16
C ILE A 181 -12.22 31.01 21.53
N SER A 182 -11.86 31.91 20.62
CA SER A 182 -12.06 33.35 20.81
C SER A 182 -13.54 33.71 20.63
N GLU A 183 -14.08 34.60 21.46
CA GLU A 183 -15.44 35.14 21.30
C GLU A 183 -15.57 36.08 20.09
N ASP A 184 -14.44 36.61 19.60
CA ASP A 184 -14.35 37.38 18.36
C ASP A 184 -13.56 36.59 17.30
N GLU A 185 -14.21 36.39 16.15
CA GLU A 185 -13.68 35.82 14.90
C GLU A 185 -13.37 34.32 14.91
N HIS A 186 -13.70 33.64 13.81
CA HIS A 186 -13.63 32.20 13.58
C HIS A 186 -12.20 31.62 13.61
N ILE A 187 -11.50 31.79 14.74
CA ILE A 187 -10.10 31.46 14.97
C ILE A 187 -10.02 30.38 16.05
N PHE A 188 -9.38 29.26 15.72
CA PHE A 188 -9.14 28.13 16.63
C PHE A 188 -7.64 27.94 16.86
N ILE A 189 -7.22 27.78 18.12
CA ILE A 189 -5.82 27.60 18.50
C ILE A 189 -5.62 26.24 19.15
N ILE A 190 -4.77 25.39 18.55
CA ILE A 190 -4.35 24.09 19.09
C ILE A 190 -2.92 24.23 19.59
N ASN A 191 -2.67 23.96 20.87
CA ASN A 191 -1.34 24.06 21.47
C ASN A 191 -0.98 22.78 22.25
N ASP A 192 0.12 22.13 21.84
CA ASP A 192 0.79 21.01 22.54
C ASP A 192 2.25 21.43 22.84
N PRO A 193 2.55 21.81 24.09
CA PRO A 193 3.90 22.17 24.47
C PRO A 193 4.90 21.00 24.42
N GLU A 194 4.48 19.77 24.72
CA GLU A 194 5.36 18.60 24.82
C GLU A 194 5.72 18.02 23.45
N LYS A 195 4.80 18.03 22.50
CA LYS A 195 5.08 17.67 21.10
C LYS A 195 5.49 18.87 20.25
N GLN A 196 5.55 20.07 20.84
CA GLN A 196 5.88 21.34 20.17
C GLN A 196 4.98 21.60 18.95
N ILE A 197 3.67 21.50 19.14
CA ILE A 197 2.66 21.78 18.10
C ILE A 197 1.93 23.05 18.49
N HIS A 198 1.90 24.02 17.59
CA HIS A 198 1.06 25.20 17.71
C HIS A 198 0.38 25.46 16.38
N LEU A 199 -0.94 25.33 16.29
CA LEU A 199 -1.71 25.55 15.05
C LEU A 199 -2.79 26.61 15.30
N THR A 200 -2.89 27.57 14.38
CA THR A 200 -3.98 28.53 14.29
C THR A 200 -4.79 28.25 13.04
N ILE A 201 -6.09 28.02 13.21
CA ILE A 201 -7.06 27.82 12.15
C ILE A 201 -7.91 29.07 12.04
N ASN A 202 -8.02 29.67 10.86
CA ASN A 202 -8.89 30.82 10.60
C ASN A 202 -9.87 30.51 9.47
N ILE A 203 -11.15 30.83 9.68
CA ILE A 203 -12.23 30.74 8.69
C ILE A 203 -12.75 32.16 8.39
N SER A 204 -12.66 32.60 7.15
CA SER A 204 -13.14 33.95 6.78
C SER A 204 -14.05 33.88 5.54
N PRO A 205 -15.34 34.24 5.64
CA PRO A 205 -16.18 34.45 4.48
C PRO A 205 -15.81 35.76 3.75
N ASP A 206 -15.82 35.73 2.41
CA ASP A 206 -15.76 36.90 1.52
C ASP A 206 -14.45 37.75 1.51
N GLN A 207 -13.36 37.28 2.11
CA GLN A 207 -12.03 37.88 1.93
C GLN A 207 -11.23 37.19 0.80
N ILE A 208 -10.98 37.93 -0.29
CA ILE A 208 -10.04 37.53 -1.36
C ILE A 208 -8.62 37.86 -0.87
N ILE A 209 -7.85 36.86 -0.44
CA ILE A 209 -6.39 37.05 -0.31
C ILE A 209 -5.75 36.84 -1.68
N SER A 210 -4.85 37.74 -2.06
CA SER A 210 -4.03 37.57 -3.26
C SER A 210 -3.33 36.22 -3.21
N SER A 211 -3.65 35.32 -4.15
CA SER A 211 -2.94 34.06 -4.31
C SER A 211 -1.44 34.36 -4.34
N LYS A 212 -0.64 33.65 -3.52
CA LYS A 212 0.82 33.65 -3.69
C LYS A 212 1.09 33.40 -5.18
N LYS A 213 1.82 34.31 -5.85
CA LYS A 213 2.14 34.14 -7.27
C LYS A 213 2.85 32.80 -7.42
N VAL A 214 2.20 31.90 -8.15
CA VAL A 214 2.77 30.62 -8.57
C VAL A 214 4.07 30.94 -9.31
N ASN A 215 5.22 30.52 -8.76
CA ASN A 215 6.49 30.60 -9.48
C ASN A 215 6.37 29.77 -10.76
N HIS A 216 7.05 30.21 -11.82
CA HIS A 216 7.09 29.52 -13.11
C HIS A 216 7.49 28.05 -12.93
N ALA A 217 6.67 27.14 -13.46
CA ALA A 217 7.03 25.73 -13.58
C ALA A 217 8.07 25.56 -14.69
N SER A 218 9.12 24.77 -14.45
CA SER A 218 10.09 24.37 -15.47
C SER A 218 9.55 23.26 -16.36
N ASP A 219 8.70 22.41 -15.80
CA ASP A 219 8.16 21.23 -16.47
C ASP A 219 6.63 21.24 -16.38
N THR A 220 5.96 20.93 -17.50
CA THR A 220 4.51 20.85 -17.56
C THR A 220 4.07 19.52 -18.18
N LEU A 221 3.19 18.82 -17.48
CA LEU A 221 2.53 17.59 -17.96
C LEU A 221 1.06 17.87 -18.23
N ILE A 222 0.60 17.53 -19.43
CA ILE A 222 -0.81 17.54 -19.77
C ILE A 222 -1.33 16.10 -19.71
N VAL A 223 -2.33 15.86 -18.88
CA VAL A 223 -2.83 14.52 -18.55
C VAL A 223 -4.36 14.45 -18.69
N ASN A 224 -4.92 13.24 -18.63
CA ASN A 224 -6.37 13.08 -18.57
C ASN A 224 -6.91 13.65 -17.24
N ARG A 225 -7.90 14.56 -17.32
CA ARG A 225 -8.45 15.24 -16.14
C ARG A 225 -9.09 14.28 -15.13
N THR A 226 -9.77 13.23 -15.59
CA THR A 226 -10.39 12.21 -14.73
C THR A 226 -9.33 11.42 -13.97
N ASP A 227 -8.27 10.97 -14.66
CA ASP A 227 -7.14 10.28 -14.03
C ASP A 227 -6.44 11.18 -13.00
N LEU A 228 -6.23 12.47 -13.33
CA LEU A 228 -5.63 13.43 -12.39
C LEU A 228 -6.49 13.61 -11.15
N ASN A 229 -7.79 13.87 -11.31
CA ASN A 229 -8.72 14.03 -10.20
C ASN A 229 -8.80 12.78 -9.32
N ARG A 230 -8.89 11.58 -9.93
CA ARG A 230 -8.88 10.31 -9.21
C ARG A 230 -7.56 10.10 -8.46
N SER A 231 -6.43 10.45 -9.07
CA SER A 231 -5.10 10.33 -8.45
C SER A 231 -4.94 11.25 -7.24
N ILE A 232 -5.47 12.47 -7.29
CA ILE A 232 -5.48 13.36 -6.13
C ILE A 232 -6.36 12.77 -5.02
N LEU A 233 -7.59 12.40 -5.35
CA LEU A 233 -8.58 11.91 -4.38
C LEU A 233 -8.09 10.64 -3.67
N ALA A 234 -7.83 9.60 -4.46
CA ALA A 234 -7.46 8.28 -3.98
C ALA A 234 -6.08 8.26 -3.32
N GLY A 235 -5.11 8.95 -3.93
CA GLY A 235 -3.75 9.06 -3.39
C GLY A 235 -3.73 9.78 -2.05
N THR A 236 -4.48 10.88 -1.92
CA THR A 236 -4.61 11.61 -0.65
C THR A 236 -5.28 10.74 0.42
N ARG A 237 -6.41 10.10 0.08
CA ARG A 237 -7.13 9.20 1.00
C ARG A 237 -6.22 8.10 1.52
N ARG A 238 -5.50 7.43 0.63
CA ARG A 238 -4.64 6.33 1.01
C ARG A 238 -3.39 6.78 1.77
N ALA A 239 -2.75 7.88 1.38
CA ALA A 239 -1.59 8.42 2.12
C ALA A 239 -1.95 8.72 3.58
N VAL A 240 -3.13 9.31 3.81
CA VAL A 240 -3.67 9.54 5.16
C VAL A 240 -3.93 8.21 5.88
N GLY A 241 -4.58 7.26 5.20
CA GLY A 241 -4.86 5.95 5.79
C GLY A 241 -3.61 5.18 6.23
N ILE A 242 -2.54 5.19 5.42
CA ILE A 242 -1.26 4.58 5.78
C ILE A 242 -0.71 5.17 7.09
N LEU A 243 -0.84 6.48 7.28
CA LEU A 243 -0.33 7.13 8.49
C LEU A 243 -1.15 6.84 9.72
N ILE A 244 -2.46 6.73 9.57
CA ILE A 244 -3.33 6.26 10.63
C ILE A 244 -2.96 4.81 10.98
N GLU A 245 -2.77 3.95 9.98
CA GLU A 245 -2.40 2.54 10.18
C GLU A 245 -1.04 2.36 10.87
N ASN A 246 -0.10 3.27 10.62
CA ASN A 246 1.24 3.27 11.23
C ASN A 246 1.27 3.75 12.69
N GLU A 247 0.23 4.46 13.15
CA GLU A 247 0.15 5.00 14.51
C GLU A 247 -0.89 4.24 15.35
N LEU A 248 -2.03 3.84 14.77
CA LEU A 248 -3.10 3.14 15.46
C LEU A 248 -3.01 1.63 15.20
N LYS A 249 -2.95 0.85 16.28
CA LYS A 249 -3.04 -0.61 16.22
C LYS A 249 -4.28 -1.01 15.43
N GLN A 250 -4.10 -1.81 14.39
CA GLN A 250 -5.20 -2.29 13.56
C GLN A 250 -6.05 -3.29 14.31
N ASP A 251 -7.37 -3.20 14.15
CA ASP A 251 -8.26 -4.24 14.66
C ASP A 251 -8.13 -5.45 13.75
N VAL A 252 -7.79 -6.59 14.36
CA VAL A 252 -7.62 -7.85 13.66
C VAL A 252 -9.00 -8.44 13.48
N GLU A 253 -9.47 -8.51 12.23
CA GLU A 253 -10.76 -9.13 11.91
C GLU A 253 -10.67 -10.63 12.23
N THR A 254 -11.39 -11.06 13.27
CA THR A 254 -11.35 -12.45 13.76
C THR A 254 -12.47 -13.31 13.18
N GLU A 255 -13.52 -12.70 12.64
CA GLU A 255 -14.66 -13.43 12.10
C GLU A 255 -14.32 -14.11 10.77
N THR A 256 -14.70 -15.37 10.66
CA THR A 256 -14.62 -16.11 9.39
C THR A 256 -15.73 -15.64 8.46
N LYS A 257 -15.36 -15.16 7.28
CA LYS A 257 -16.31 -14.86 6.20
C LYS A 257 -16.32 -16.01 5.21
N SER A 258 -17.49 -16.40 4.72
CA SER A 258 -17.64 -17.53 3.80
C SER A 258 -18.62 -17.19 2.69
N ILE A 259 -18.28 -17.64 1.49
CA ILE A 259 -19.16 -17.71 0.32
C ILE A 259 -19.07 -19.13 -0.25
N VAL A 260 -19.86 -19.43 -1.29
CA VAL A 260 -20.02 -20.79 -1.84
C VAL A 260 -18.70 -21.49 -2.14
N ASN A 261 -17.74 -20.78 -2.72
CA ASN A 261 -16.47 -21.33 -3.20
C ASN A 261 -15.23 -20.80 -2.47
N ALA A 262 -15.40 -20.03 -1.39
CA ALA A 262 -14.27 -19.43 -0.67
C ALA A 262 -14.55 -19.11 0.80
N LYS A 263 -13.49 -19.08 1.61
CA LYS A 263 -13.50 -18.71 3.03
C LYS A 263 -12.32 -17.80 3.33
N LEU A 264 -12.59 -16.69 4.02
CA LEU A 264 -11.57 -15.81 4.58
C LEU A 264 -11.49 -16.05 6.10
N LEU A 265 -10.31 -16.42 6.56
CA LEU A 265 -10.01 -16.79 7.93
C LEU A 265 -8.99 -15.84 8.55
N ASN A 266 -8.94 -15.85 9.87
CA ASN A 266 -7.84 -15.29 10.64
C ASN A 266 -7.05 -16.42 11.30
N ILE A 267 -5.75 -16.53 11.02
CA ILE A 267 -4.84 -17.47 11.67
C ILE A 267 -3.69 -16.68 12.27
N GLU A 268 -3.61 -16.66 13.60
CA GLU A 268 -2.57 -15.94 14.37
C GLU A 268 -2.41 -14.46 13.95
N GLY A 269 -3.51 -13.80 13.61
CA GLY A 269 -3.51 -12.39 13.18
C GLY A 269 -3.35 -12.19 11.67
N ASN A 270 -3.09 -13.24 10.89
CA ASN A 270 -2.95 -13.17 9.44
C ASN A 270 -4.25 -13.52 8.72
N ARG A 271 -4.52 -12.82 7.61
CA ARG A 271 -5.63 -13.14 6.71
C ARG A 271 -5.26 -14.34 5.85
N VAL A 272 -6.14 -15.35 5.82
CA VAL A 272 -5.99 -16.54 4.97
C VAL A 272 -7.22 -16.68 4.10
N LEU A 273 -7.08 -16.47 2.79
CA LEU A 273 -8.16 -16.69 1.82
C LEU A 273 -7.99 -18.08 1.19
N VAL A 274 -8.96 -18.96 1.44
CA VAL A 274 -9.04 -20.27 0.80
C VAL A 274 -10.13 -20.21 -0.27
N ALA A 275 -9.82 -20.47 -1.53
CA ALA A 275 -10.79 -20.42 -2.63
C ALA A 275 -10.57 -21.50 -3.69
N LYS A 276 -11.66 -21.94 -4.33
CA LYS A 276 -11.64 -22.86 -5.48
C LYS A 276 -12.59 -22.41 -6.59
N GLY A 277 -12.40 -22.93 -7.80
CA GLY A 277 -13.30 -22.68 -8.92
C GLY A 277 -12.53 -22.31 -10.18
N THR A 278 -13.21 -21.75 -11.16
CA THR A 278 -12.57 -21.11 -12.31
C THR A 278 -11.79 -19.87 -11.84
N HIS A 279 -10.83 -19.40 -12.65
CA HIS A 279 -10.09 -18.18 -12.37
C HIS A 279 -11.00 -16.97 -12.14
N LYS A 280 -12.09 -16.84 -12.92
CA LYS A 280 -13.09 -15.78 -12.71
C LYS A 280 -13.77 -15.88 -11.34
N GLU A 281 -14.24 -17.07 -10.94
CA GLU A 281 -14.88 -17.30 -9.65
C GLU A 281 -13.92 -17.08 -8.46
N ILE A 282 -12.64 -17.39 -8.63
CA ILE A 282 -11.60 -17.08 -7.64
C ILE A 282 -11.39 -15.57 -7.55
N GLY A 283 -11.35 -14.86 -8.69
CA GLY A 283 -11.29 -13.41 -8.76
C GLY A 283 -12.49 -12.75 -8.06
N GLU A 284 -13.70 -13.23 -8.32
CA GLU A 284 -14.93 -12.78 -7.66
C GLU A 284 -14.88 -13.00 -6.14
N ALA A 285 -14.47 -14.20 -5.71
CA ALA A 285 -14.32 -14.51 -4.29
C ALA A 285 -13.33 -13.59 -3.59
N HIS A 286 -12.19 -13.34 -4.24
CA HIS A 286 -11.16 -12.41 -3.77
C HIS A 286 -11.76 -10.99 -3.62
N GLY A 287 -12.45 -10.49 -4.65
CA GLY A 287 -13.05 -9.15 -4.64
C GLY A 287 -14.14 -8.97 -3.58
N ILE A 288 -14.98 -9.98 -3.36
CA ILE A 288 -16.04 -9.96 -2.33
C ILE A 288 -15.42 -9.92 -0.93
N LEU A 289 -14.50 -10.84 -0.62
CA LEU A 289 -14.04 -11.08 0.74
C LEU A 289 -12.98 -10.08 1.22
N LEU A 290 -12.23 -9.47 0.30
CA LEU A 290 -11.10 -8.56 0.61
C LEU A 290 -11.31 -7.14 0.08
N LYS A 291 -12.55 -6.74 -0.22
CA LYS A 291 -12.89 -5.45 -0.85
C LYS A 291 -12.10 -4.25 -0.30
N ASN A 292 -12.07 -4.08 1.01
CA ASN A 292 -11.41 -2.93 1.65
C ASN A 292 -9.88 -2.98 1.50
N GLN A 293 -9.29 -4.17 1.63
CA GLN A 293 -7.85 -4.38 1.48
C GLN A 293 -7.41 -4.17 0.03
N ILE A 294 -8.21 -4.63 -0.94
CA ILE A 294 -7.97 -4.41 -2.38
C ILE A 294 -7.98 -2.91 -2.69
N ASN A 295 -9.01 -2.18 -2.23
CA ASN A 295 -9.09 -0.72 -2.45
C ASN A 295 -7.87 -0.01 -1.86
N SER A 296 -7.47 -0.40 -0.65
CA SER A 296 -6.30 0.19 0.03
C SER A 296 -4.99 -0.10 -0.72
N LEU A 297 -4.80 -1.33 -1.21
CA LEU A 297 -3.62 -1.70 -1.97
C LEU A 297 -3.56 -1.00 -3.32
N VAL A 298 -4.64 -1.05 -4.10
CA VAL A 298 -4.71 -0.43 -5.44
C VAL A 298 -4.47 1.07 -5.33
N ASP A 299 -5.09 1.75 -4.36
CA ASP A 299 -4.87 3.18 -4.18
C ASP A 299 -3.41 3.48 -3.80
N GLY A 300 -2.78 2.61 -3.00
CA GLY A 300 -1.39 2.75 -2.59
C GLY A 300 -0.43 2.64 -3.77
N VAL A 301 -0.58 1.59 -4.58
CA VAL A 301 0.32 1.35 -5.71
C VAL A 301 0.06 2.29 -6.89
N LEU A 302 -1.19 2.63 -7.19
CA LEU A 302 -1.49 3.46 -8.36
C LEU A 302 -1.37 4.96 -8.09
N TYR A 303 -1.73 5.40 -6.87
CA TYR A 303 -1.91 6.82 -6.61
C TYR A 303 -0.92 7.38 -5.60
N VAL A 304 -0.52 6.63 -4.57
CA VAL A 304 0.57 7.08 -3.68
C VAL A 304 1.93 6.95 -4.36
N VAL A 305 2.26 5.74 -4.83
CA VAL A 305 3.50 5.53 -5.61
C VAL A 305 3.43 6.28 -6.94
N GLY A 306 2.26 6.33 -7.58
CA GLY A 306 2.10 7.05 -8.84
C GLY A 306 2.41 8.54 -8.75
N TRP A 307 2.03 9.21 -7.65
CA TRP A 307 2.43 10.60 -7.42
C TRP A 307 3.93 10.73 -7.14
N TYR A 308 4.50 9.83 -6.34
CA TYR A 308 5.95 9.82 -6.11
C TYR A 308 6.72 9.71 -7.42
N TYR A 309 6.40 8.70 -8.24
CA TYR A 309 7.01 8.50 -9.56
C TYR A 309 6.80 9.73 -10.46
N THR A 310 5.58 10.27 -10.51
CA THR A 310 5.29 11.42 -11.38
C THR A 310 6.12 12.65 -11.04
N ILE A 311 6.35 12.89 -9.75
CA ILE A 311 7.13 14.03 -9.26
C ILE A 311 8.63 13.83 -9.52
N GLU A 312 9.15 12.63 -9.28
CA GLU A 312 10.58 12.33 -9.43
C GLU A 312 10.98 12.20 -10.91
N GLU A 313 10.23 11.41 -11.69
CA GLU A 313 10.54 11.11 -13.10
C GLU A 313 9.99 12.15 -14.06
N LYS A 314 9.16 13.08 -13.60
CA LYS A 314 8.47 14.09 -14.42
C LYS A 314 7.70 13.45 -15.59
N LYS A 315 7.14 12.26 -15.37
CA LYS A 315 6.32 11.51 -16.33
C LYS A 315 5.02 11.07 -15.68
N TRP A 316 3.90 11.10 -16.40
CA TRP A 316 2.63 10.68 -15.82
C TRP A 316 2.58 9.17 -15.60
N PHE A 317 2.62 8.74 -14.34
CA PHE A 317 2.72 7.33 -13.96
C PHE A 317 1.65 6.44 -14.59
N LEU A 318 0.37 6.85 -14.58
CA LEU A 318 -0.70 6.04 -15.15
C LEU A 318 -0.56 5.84 -16.67
N SER A 319 0.04 6.81 -17.38
CA SER A 319 0.37 6.63 -18.80
C SER A 319 1.48 5.59 -18.98
N GLU A 320 2.53 5.65 -18.16
CA GLU A 320 3.63 4.68 -18.20
C GLU A 320 3.12 3.26 -17.91
N MET A 321 2.30 3.11 -16.86
CA MET A 321 1.67 1.84 -16.53
C MET A 321 0.75 1.34 -17.64
N SER A 322 -0.03 2.23 -18.26
CA SER A 322 -0.90 1.86 -19.39
C SER A 322 -0.08 1.42 -20.61
N ASN A 323 1.07 2.05 -20.85
CA ASN A 323 1.98 1.68 -21.94
C ASN A 323 2.68 0.34 -21.67
N ALA A 324 3.12 0.10 -20.43
CA ALA A 324 3.66 -1.20 -20.02
C ALA A 324 2.61 -2.29 -20.16
N TYR A 325 1.39 -2.08 -19.64
CA TYR A 325 0.30 -3.05 -19.75
C TYR A 325 -0.02 -3.39 -21.22
N LYS A 326 -0.04 -2.42 -22.14
CA LYS A 326 -0.26 -2.69 -23.58
C LYS A 326 0.77 -3.64 -24.20
N ARG A 327 2.02 -3.59 -23.73
CA ARG A 327 3.10 -4.48 -24.20
C ARG A 327 3.03 -5.85 -23.55
N LEU A 328 2.61 -5.91 -22.29
CA LEU A 328 2.45 -7.15 -21.52
C LEU A 328 1.20 -7.94 -21.93
N GLU A 329 0.09 -7.24 -22.23
CA GLU A 329 -1.24 -7.83 -22.45
C GLU A 329 -1.26 -9.01 -23.44
N PRO A 330 -0.58 -8.97 -24.61
CA PRO A 330 -0.53 -10.10 -25.54
C PRO A 330 0.07 -11.38 -24.95
N PHE A 331 0.88 -11.27 -23.90
CA PHE A 331 1.56 -12.36 -23.23
C PHE A 331 0.86 -12.81 -21.94
N ILE A 332 -0.25 -12.19 -21.57
CA ILE A 332 -1.05 -12.57 -20.39
C ILE A 332 -2.11 -13.61 -20.82
N PRO A 333 -2.05 -14.85 -20.32
CA PRO A 333 -3.06 -15.86 -20.59
C PRO A 333 -4.48 -15.39 -20.23
N GLN A 334 -5.47 -15.78 -21.05
CA GLN A 334 -6.86 -15.37 -20.86
C GLN A 334 -7.40 -15.71 -19.46
N LYS A 335 -7.01 -16.85 -18.88
CA LYS A 335 -7.41 -17.23 -17.52
C LYS A 335 -7.08 -16.18 -16.45
N TYR A 336 -5.95 -15.47 -16.58
CA TYR A 336 -5.58 -14.39 -15.66
C TYR A 336 -6.31 -13.08 -15.98
N GLN A 337 -6.67 -12.85 -17.24
CA GLN A 337 -7.59 -11.77 -17.60
C GLN A 337 -8.96 -11.98 -16.96
N ASP A 338 -9.44 -13.24 -16.94
CA ASP A 338 -10.71 -13.61 -16.33
C ASP A 338 -10.68 -13.48 -14.80
N GLU A 339 -9.57 -13.84 -14.13
CA GLU A 339 -9.38 -13.58 -12.69
C GLU A 339 -9.40 -12.08 -12.37
N MET A 340 -8.69 -11.26 -13.15
CA MET A 340 -8.73 -9.80 -13.00
C MET A 340 -10.13 -9.21 -13.26
N MET A 341 -10.89 -9.78 -14.19
CA MET A 341 -12.27 -9.40 -14.46
C MET A 341 -13.20 -9.72 -13.28
N GLY A 342 -13.15 -10.94 -12.76
CA GLY A 342 -13.95 -11.32 -11.58
C GLY A 342 -13.61 -10.48 -10.35
N LEU A 343 -12.33 -10.16 -10.16
CA LEU A 343 -11.84 -9.27 -9.11
C LEU A 343 -12.41 -7.86 -9.27
N ALA A 344 -12.43 -7.30 -10.48
CA ALA A 344 -12.97 -5.98 -10.76
C ALA A 344 -14.49 -5.90 -10.54
N GLU A 345 -15.23 -6.91 -11.00
CA GLU A 345 -16.71 -6.99 -10.89
C GLU A 345 -17.21 -6.92 -9.45
N THR A 346 -16.41 -7.39 -8.49
CA THR A 346 -16.84 -7.57 -7.09
C THR A 346 -16.12 -6.66 -6.08
N SER A 347 -14.90 -6.19 -6.39
CA SER A 347 -14.15 -5.27 -5.51
C SER A 347 -14.63 -3.82 -5.58
N GLY A 348 -15.37 -3.44 -6.65
CA GLY A 348 -15.75 -2.06 -6.91
C GLY A 348 -14.62 -1.20 -7.50
N ILE A 349 -13.53 -1.82 -7.96
CA ILE A 349 -12.41 -1.17 -8.64
C ILE A 349 -12.53 -1.43 -10.14
N SER A 350 -12.19 -0.45 -10.97
CA SER A 350 -12.28 -0.65 -12.42
C SER A 350 -11.31 -1.72 -12.91
N LEU A 351 -11.69 -2.48 -13.94
CA LEU A 351 -10.81 -3.47 -14.57
C LEU A 351 -9.49 -2.85 -15.04
N ARG A 352 -9.52 -1.58 -15.48
CA ARG A 352 -8.30 -0.84 -15.82
C ARG A 352 -7.38 -0.70 -14.60
N GLU A 353 -7.87 -0.20 -13.47
CA GLU A 353 -7.06 -0.06 -12.25
C GLU A 353 -6.54 -1.43 -11.78
N ILE A 354 -7.36 -2.49 -11.81
CA ILE A 354 -6.92 -3.85 -11.45
C ILE A 354 -5.76 -4.32 -12.34
N ARG A 355 -5.88 -4.15 -13.66
CA ARG A 355 -4.82 -4.51 -14.63
C ARG A 355 -3.53 -3.74 -14.39
N LEU A 356 -3.62 -2.42 -14.20
CA LEU A 356 -2.45 -1.57 -13.94
C LEU A 356 -1.77 -1.95 -12.61
N ALA A 357 -2.56 -2.21 -11.57
CA ALA A 357 -2.03 -2.61 -10.27
C ALA A 357 -1.33 -3.99 -10.31
N ASN A 358 -1.80 -4.92 -11.14
CA ASN A 358 -1.23 -6.25 -11.25
C ASN A 358 0.06 -6.33 -12.08
N VAL A 359 0.37 -5.33 -12.90
CA VAL A 359 1.66 -5.23 -13.61
C VAL A 359 2.70 -4.36 -12.89
N PHE A 360 2.29 -3.61 -11.87
CA PHE A 360 3.17 -2.76 -11.04
C PHE A 360 4.36 -3.52 -10.41
N PRO A 361 4.20 -4.74 -9.88
CA PRO A 361 5.31 -5.44 -9.22
C PRO A 361 6.47 -5.82 -10.17
N ALA A 362 6.27 -5.76 -11.49
CA ALA A 362 7.30 -6.04 -12.49
C ALA A 362 8.42 -4.97 -12.58
N MET A 363 8.53 -4.06 -11.60
CA MET A 363 9.50 -2.95 -11.58
C MET A 363 10.54 -3.03 -10.44
N PHE A 364 10.61 -4.10 -9.64
CA PHE A 364 11.37 -4.08 -8.37
C PHE A 364 12.06 -5.40 -8.01
N HIS A 365 12.93 -5.38 -6.98
CA HIS A 365 13.98 -6.39 -6.72
C HIS A 365 13.88 -7.05 -5.32
N CYS A 366 14.30 -8.33 -5.16
CA CYS A 366 14.22 -9.10 -3.90
C CYS A 366 15.44 -10.03 -3.62
N SER A 367 15.35 -10.98 -2.64
CA SER A 367 16.40 -12.01 -2.32
C SER A 367 15.81 -13.40 -2.03
N GLY A 368 16.57 -14.50 -2.20
CA GLY A 368 16.07 -15.87 -1.93
C GLY A 368 17.15 -16.97 -1.91
N PHE A 369 16.86 -18.13 -1.31
CA PHE A 369 17.79 -19.27 -1.21
C PHE A 369 17.09 -20.62 -1.06
N ALA A 370 17.79 -21.71 -1.38
CA ALA A 370 17.45 -23.07 -0.98
C ALA A 370 18.68 -23.78 -0.40
N VAL A 371 18.52 -24.45 0.74
CA VAL A 371 19.56 -25.25 1.42
C VAL A 371 19.00 -26.61 1.81
N PHE A 372 19.77 -27.68 1.62
CA PHE A 372 19.32 -29.06 1.84
C PHE A 372 20.50 -30.03 1.98
N GLY A 373 20.24 -31.33 2.07
CA GLY A 373 21.29 -32.35 2.07
C GLY A 373 22.28 -32.15 3.22
N ASP A 374 23.58 -32.25 2.92
CA ASP A 374 24.64 -32.11 3.95
C ASP A 374 24.71 -30.69 4.53
N ALA A 375 24.06 -29.70 3.92
CA ALA A 375 23.98 -28.35 4.50
C ALA A 375 23.05 -28.29 5.73
N THR A 376 22.15 -29.26 5.90
CA THR A 376 21.07 -29.25 6.90
C THR A 376 21.18 -30.43 7.86
N VAL A 377 20.62 -30.30 9.07
CA VAL A 377 20.79 -31.31 10.15
C VAL A 377 20.29 -32.69 9.74
N ASP A 378 19.18 -32.78 9.03
CA ASP A 378 18.48 -34.02 8.69
C ASP A 378 18.28 -34.21 7.17
N GLY A 379 18.98 -33.40 6.36
CA GLY A 379 18.81 -33.39 4.91
C GLY A 379 17.57 -32.65 4.40
N THR A 380 16.73 -32.10 5.28
CA THR A 380 15.51 -31.37 4.90
C THR A 380 15.81 -30.20 3.98
N LEU A 381 15.07 -30.10 2.88
CA LEU A 381 15.09 -28.90 2.04
C LEU A 381 14.31 -27.76 2.66
N TYR A 382 15.03 -26.66 2.91
CA TYR A 382 14.49 -25.36 3.29
C TYR A 382 14.65 -24.39 2.14
N HIS A 383 13.55 -23.79 1.69
CA HIS A 383 13.55 -22.75 0.66
C HIS A 383 13.07 -21.44 1.29
N GLY A 384 13.98 -20.48 1.47
CA GLY A 384 13.70 -19.17 2.04
C GLY A 384 13.56 -18.09 0.97
N ARG A 385 12.56 -17.22 1.12
CA ARG A 385 12.29 -16.07 0.25
C ARG A 385 12.16 -14.81 1.10
N VAL A 386 12.97 -13.79 0.78
CA VAL A 386 12.92 -12.45 1.37
C VAL A 386 12.34 -11.43 0.38
N LEU A 387 11.21 -10.79 0.73
CA LEU A 387 10.70 -9.60 0.03
C LEU A 387 11.25 -8.34 0.67
N ASP A 388 12.00 -7.54 -0.09
CA ASP A 388 12.47 -6.23 0.34
C ASP A 388 11.74 -5.13 -0.45
N TYR A 389 10.60 -4.66 0.04
CA TYR A 389 9.66 -3.89 -0.79
C TYR A 389 8.84 -2.87 -0.01
N MET A 390 8.88 -1.60 -0.41
CA MET A 390 7.99 -0.48 -0.06
C MET A 390 7.11 -0.59 1.21
N THR A 391 7.70 -0.88 2.38
CA THR A 391 6.97 -0.91 3.67
C THR A 391 6.28 0.43 3.99
N GLU A 392 6.74 1.50 3.36
CA GLU A 392 6.28 2.87 3.50
C GLU A 392 4.91 3.14 2.87
N ILE A 393 4.44 2.30 1.95
CA ILE A 393 3.13 2.48 1.29
C ILE A 393 2.02 1.61 1.92
N GLY A 394 2.31 0.95 3.04
CA GLY A 394 1.33 0.19 3.82
C GLY A 394 0.87 -1.11 3.13
N LEU A 395 1.72 -1.77 2.35
CA LEU A 395 1.40 -3.06 1.73
C LEU A 395 1.16 -4.15 2.79
N GLN A 396 1.90 -4.12 3.89
CA GLN A 396 1.83 -5.08 4.98
C GLN A 396 0.42 -5.20 5.58
N TYR A 397 -0.35 -4.10 5.60
CA TYR A 397 -1.73 -4.11 6.11
C TYR A 397 -2.70 -4.87 5.21
N ASN A 398 -2.29 -5.14 3.98
CA ASN A 398 -3.05 -5.84 2.94
C ASN A 398 -2.45 -7.21 2.61
N ALA A 399 -1.52 -7.74 3.43
CA ALA A 399 -0.95 -9.07 3.25
C ALA A 399 -2.02 -10.17 3.47
N VAL A 400 -1.96 -11.20 2.62
CA VAL A 400 -2.88 -12.34 2.63
C VAL A 400 -2.14 -13.62 2.24
N VAL A 401 -2.38 -14.69 2.97
CA VAL A 401 -2.01 -16.05 2.56
C VAL A 401 -3.16 -16.63 1.74
N PHE A 402 -2.92 -16.85 0.45
CA PHE A 402 -3.92 -17.44 -0.44
C PHE A 402 -3.70 -18.95 -0.56
N ILE A 403 -4.77 -19.72 -0.40
CA ILE A 403 -4.81 -21.16 -0.64
C ILE A 403 -5.82 -21.40 -1.75
N LEU A 404 -5.32 -21.58 -2.97
CA LEU A 404 -6.14 -21.55 -4.18
C LEU A 404 -6.13 -22.89 -4.89
N HIS A 405 -7.28 -23.28 -5.43
CA HIS A 405 -7.42 -24.45 -6.30
C HIS A 405 -8.22 -24.07 -7.55
N PRO A 406 -7.55 -23.50 -8.57
CA PRO A 406 -8.17 -23.26 -9.87
C PRO A 406 -8.56 -24.57 -10.56
N THR A 407 -9.66 -24.56 -11.29
CA THR A 407 -10.21 -25.74 -11.96
C THR A 407 -9.23 -26.24 -13.02
N GLY A 408 -8.84 -27.51 -12.95
CA GLY A 408 -7.92 -28.13 -13.90
C GLY A 408 -6.45 -27.78 -13.69
N SER A 409 -6.09 -27.19 -12.55
CA SER A 409 -4.71 -26.81 -12.20
C SER A 409 -4.31 -27.40 -10.84
N ASN A 410 -3.01 -27.35 -10.54
CA ASN A 410 -2.51 -27.69 -9.22
C ASN A 410 -3.07 -26.72 -8.18
N ALA A 411 -3.31 -27.22 -6.96
CA ALA A 411 -3.64 -26.37 -5.83
C ALA A 411 -2.36 -25.81 -5.21
N PHE A 412 -2.38 -24.58 -4.70
CA PHE A 412 -1.17 -23.94 -4.20
C PHE A 412 -1.40 -22.92 -3.08
N ALA A 413 -0.34 -22.68 -2.32
CA ALA A 413 -0.20 -21.54 -1.44
C ALA A 413 0.51 -20.40 -2.18
N ASN A 414 -0.06 -19.20 -2.12
CA ASN A 414 0.54 -17.96 -2.62
C ASN A 414 0.56 -16.93 -1.50
N ILE A 415 1.75 -16.49 -1.11
CA ILE A 415 1.94 -15.50 -0.04
C ILE A 415 2.06 -14.14 -0.72
N SER A 416 0.96 -13.38 -0.66
CA SER A 416 0.72 -12.25 -1.55
C SER A 416 -0.10 -11.17 -0.84
N TYR A 417 -0.74 -10.30 -1.60
CA TYR A 417 -1.47 -9.14 -1.12
C TYR A 417 -2.85 -9.04 -1.77
N ALA A 418 -3.81 -8.48 -1.03
CA ALA A 418 -5.16 -8.28 -1.53
C ALA A 418 -5.17 -7.45 -2.82
N GLY A 419 -5.79 -7.96 -3.87
CA GLY A 419 -5.89 -7.33 -5.19
C GLY A 419 -4.79 -7.73 -6.17
N PHE A 420 -3.80 -8.50 -5.72
CA PHE A 420 -2.72 -9.01 -6.55
C PHE A 420 -2.92 -10.50 -6.84
N ILE A 421 -3.09 -10.85 -8.12
CA ILE A 421 -3.35 -12.23 -8.59
C ILE A 421 -2.06 -13.00 -8.88
N GLY A 422 -0.95 -12.28 -9.12
CA GLY A 422 0.36 -12.86 -9.33
C GLY A 422 0.96 -13.48 -8.07
N SER A 423 2.13 -14.08 -8.23
CA SER A 423 2.89 -14.68 -7.14
C SER A 423 4.35 -14.24 -7.17
N VAL A 424 4.96 -14.11 -5.99
CA VAL A 424 6.39 -13.91 -5.81
C VAL A 424 6.99 -14.91 -4.80
N SER A 425 6.13 -15.66 -4.12
CA SER A 425 6.47 -16.62 -3.08
C SER A 425 5.34 -17.64 -2.97
N GLY A 426 5.59 -18.90 -3.29
CA GLY A 426 4.55 -19.92 -3.17
C GLY A 426 5.06 -21.35 -3.27
N MET A 427 4.17 -22.28 -2.96
CA MET A 427 4.38 -23.70 -3.20
C MET A 427 3.08 -24.40 -3.59
N ASN A 428 3.17 -25.46 -4.38
CA ASN A 428 2.00 -26.22 -4.83
C ASN A 428 1.86 -27.58 -4.15
N ASP A 429 0.70 -28.22 -4.35
CA ASP A 429 0.35 -29.53 -3.84
C ASP A 429 1.19 -30.68 -4.45
N LYS A 430 2.03 -30.37 -5.45
CA LYS A 430 3.03 -31.28 -6.04
C LYS A 430 4.42 -31.13 -5.43
N GLN A 431 4.53 -30.36 -4.35
CA GLN A 431 5.77 -30.14 -3.57
C GLN A 431 6.84 -29.35 -4.33
N VAL A 432 6.43 -28.53 -5.31
CA VAL A 432 7.31 -27.56 -5.96
C VAL A 432 7.10 -26.20 -5.32
N SER A 433 8.19 -25.48 -5.06
CA SER A 433 8.17 -24.15 -4.44
C SER A 433 8.97 -23.15 -5.27
N PHE A 434 8.51 -21.91 -5.26
CA PHE A 434 9.02 -20.81 -6.09
C PHE A 434 9.28 -19.59 -5.22
N GLY A 435 10.42 -18.95 -5.44
CA GLY A 435 10.79 -17.67 -4.88
C GLY A 435 11.41 -16.80 -5.97
N GLU A 436 10.95 -15.55 -6.08
CA GLU A 436 11.48 -14.59 -7.02
C GLU A 436 12.36 -13.52 -6.34
N MET A 437 13.32 -13.03 -7.12
CA MET A 437 14.15 -11.86 -6.88
C MET A 437 14.32 -11.03 -8.15
N GLY A 438 13.92 -9.76 -8.13
CA GLY A 438 14.10 -8.91 -9.32
C GLY A 438 15.53 -8.47 -9.58
N GLY A 439 15.82 -8.20 -10.84
CA GLY A 439 17.03 -7.58 -11.37
C GLY A 439 16.69 -6.34 -12.20
N GLY A 440 17.60 -5.88 -13.05
CA GLY A 440 17.40 -4.68 -13.88
C GLY A 440 16.45 -4.84 -15.08
N GLY A 441 16.63 -3.98 -16.09
CA GLY A 441 15.91 -4.09 -17.37
C GLY A 441 14.47 -3.55 -17.38
N VAL A 442 14.12 -2.66 -16.44
CA VAL A 442 12.80 -1.96 -16.47
C VAL A 442 12.63 -1.28 -17.83
N GLY A 443 11.59 -1.69 -18.57
CA GLY A 443 11.39 -1.27 -19.97
C GLY A 443 11.24 -2.46 -20.94
N ASP A 444 11.75 -3.63 -20.58
CA ASP A 444 11.64 -4.85 -21.38
C ASP A 444 10.34 -5.59 -21.06
N TRP A 445 9.26 -5.17 -21.72
CA TRP A 445 7.88 -5.57 -21.41
C TRP A 445 7.28 -6.62 -22.35
N ASP A 446 7.98 -7.05 -23.40
CA ASP A 446 7.43 -7.94 -24.43
C ASP A 446 7.54 -9.42 -24.01
N GLY A 447 6.92 -9.77 -22.88
CA GLY A 447 6.89 -11.11 -22.31
C GLY A 447 5.83 -11.26 -21.23
N MET A 448 5.65 -12.48 -20.72
CA MET A 448 4.71 -12.73 -19.61
C MET A 448 5.21 -12.00 -18.36
N PRO A 449 4.37 -11.18 -17.69
CA PRO A 449 4.77 -10.52 -16.44
C PRO A 449 5.28 -11.55 -15.43
N MET A 450 6.46 -11.30 -14.85
CA MET A 450 7.09 -12.22 -13.89
C MET A 450 6.12 -12.80 -12.86
N PRO A 451 5.25 -12.00 -12.20
CA PRO A 451 4.40 -12.58 -11.16
C PRO A 451 3.37 -13.58 -11.70
N LEU A 452 2.96 -13.40 -12.96
CA LEU A 452 2.08 -14.34 -13.63
C LEU A 452 2.85 -15.58 -14.13
N LEU A 453 4.13 -15.45 -14.48
CA LEU A 453 4.98 -16.61 -14.80
C LEU A 453 5.22 -17.49 -13.56
N VAL A 454 5.50 -16.88 -12.39
CA VAL A 454 5.59 -17.63 -11.13
C VAL A 454 4.25 -18.27 -10.78
N ARG A 455 3.15 -17.55 -10.98
CA ARG A 455 1.78 -18.08 -10.79
C ARG A 455 1.50 -19.25 -11.73
N GLU A 456 1.93 -19.18 -12.99
CA GLU A 456 1.81 -20.27 -13.96
C GLU A 456 2.60 -21.50 -13.52
N GLY A 457 3.81 -21.30 -12.99
CA GLY A 457 4.62 -22.38 -12.40
C GLY A 457 3.90 -23.09 -11.26
N LEU A 458 3.27 -22.33 -10.35
CA LEU A 458 2.49 -22.91 -9.25
C LEU A 458 1.29 -23.73 -9.76
N GLU A 459 0.58 -23.24 -10.77
CA GLU A 459 -0.62 -23.87 -11.32
C GLU A 459 -0.33 -25.09 -12.22
N SER A 460 0.82 -25.14 -12.89
CA SER A 460 1.09 -26.14 -13.95
C SER A 460 2.25 -27.08 -13.68
N SER A 461 3.24 -26.69 -12.89
CA SER A 461 4.47 -27.48 -12.73
C SER A 461 4.28 -28.59 -11.71
N ASN A 462 4.38 -29.84 -12.15
CA ASN A 462 4.36 -30.97 -11.25
C ASN A 462 5.75 -31.27 -10.70
N THR A 463 6.82 -30.92 -11.41
CA THR A 463 8.21 -31.21 -11.05
C THR A 463 9.11 -29.99 -11.25
N LEU A 464 10.34 -30.05 -10.72
CA LEU A 464 11.38 -29.05 -11.03
C LEU A 464 11.59 -28.91 -12.54
N GLU A 465 11.61 -30.02 -13.27
CA GLU A 465 11.85 -30.04 -14.72
C GLU A 465 10.70 -29.37 -15.49
N ASP A 466 9.44 -29.58 -15.09
CA ASP A 466 8.30 -28.87 -15.69
C ASP A 466 8.44 -27.35 -15.52
N ALA A 467 8.89 -26.92 -14.34
CA ALA A 467 9.09 -25.52 -14.03
C ALA A 467 10.24 -24.90 -14.85
N LEU A 468 11.35 -25.62 -15.01
CA LEU A 468 12.47 -25.17 -15.85
C LEU A 468 12.04 -25.03 -17.30
N ASN A 469 11.36 -26.03 -17.86
CA ASN A 469 10.86 -26.00 -19.23
C ASN A 469 9.85 -24.86 -19.45
N LEU A 470 8.92 -24.64 -18.51
CA LEU A 470 7.99 -23.51 -18.56
C LEU A 470 8.73 -22.18 -18.60
N PHE A 471 9.68 -21.98 -17.69
CA PHE A 471 10.40 -20.71 -17.58
C PHE A 471 11.33 -20.48 -18.76
N GLU A 472 11.92 -21.52 -19.35
CA GLU A 472 12.80 -21.43 -20.53
C GLU A 472 12.02 -21.08 -21.81
N THR A 473 10.85 -21.68 -22.00
CA THR A 473 10.06 -21.58 -23.24
C THR A 473 9.09 -20.40 -23.25
N THR A 474 8.75 -19.84 -22.09
CA THR A 474 7.89 -18.66 -22.01
C THR A 474 8.70 -17.39 -22.31
N ALA A 475 8.14 -16.48 -23.13
CA ALA A 475 8.73 -15.16 -23.33
C ALA A 475 8.78 -14.40 -22.00
N ARG A 476 9.97 -13.98 -21.58
CA ARG A 476 10.21 -13.30 -20.31
C ARG A 476 10.34 -11.80 -20.51
N THR A 477 10.00 -11.06 -19.46
CA THR A 477 10.21 -9.60 -19.38
C THR A 477 11.64 -9.30 -18.91
N CYS A 478 11.84 -8.17 -18.21
CA CYS A 478 13.04 -7.69 -17.52
C CYS A 478 13.94 -8.76 -16.86
N GLU A 479 15.06 -8.33 -16.31
CA GLU A 479 15.95 -9.24 -15.59
C GLU A 479 15.31 -9.71 -14.27
N TYR A 480 15.23 -11.04 -14.10
CA TYR A 480 14.73 -11.68 -12.89
C TYR A 480 15.57 -12.90 -12.54
N TYR A 481 15.61 -13.18 -11.26
CA TYR A 481 16.23 -14.35 -10.68
C TYR A 481 15.18 -15.17 -9.92
N TYR A 482 15.34 -16.48 -9.91
CA TYR A 482 14.40 -17.38 -9.25
C TYR A 482 15.12 -18.45 -8.47
N VAL A 483 14.56 -18.86 -7.33
CA VAL A 483 14.85 -20.15 -6.73
C VAL A 483 13.62 -21.03 -6.92
N ILE A 484 13.83 -22.20 -7.50
CA ILE A 484 12.78 -23.21 -7.68
C ILE A 484 13.29 -24.50 -7.03
N ALA A 485 12.49 -25.08 -6.14
CA ALA A 485 12.85 -26.28 -5.40
C ALA A 485 11.75 -27.34 -5.46
N ASP A 486 12.16 -28.60 -5.53
CA ASP A 486 11.27 -29.78 -5.57
C ASP A 486 11.56 -30.70 -4.39
N GLY A 487 10.58 -30.78 -3.48
CA GLY A 487 10.68 -31.57 -2.25
C GLY A 487 10.71 -33.09 -2.46
N LYS A 488 10.30 -33.59 -3.64
CA LYS A 488 10.29 -35.05 -3.93
C LYS A 488 11.69 -35.57 -4.18
N ILE A 489 12.45 -34.85 -4.99
CA ILE A 489 13.84 -35.18 -5.34
C ILE A 489 14.87 -34.53 -4.39
N ASN A 490 14.41 -33.60 -3.53
CA ASN A 490 15.23 -32.86 -2.58
C ASN A 490 16.33 -32.06 -3.29
N ASP A 491 15.94 -31.31 -4.32
CA ASP A 491 16.83 -30.55 -5.20
C ASP A 491 16.25 -29.16 -5.53
N ALA A 492 17.10 -28.23 -5.99
CA ALA A 492 16.72 -26.87 -6.36
C ALA A 492 17.57 -26.31 -7.51
N ARG A 493 17.04 -25.33 -8.25
CA ARG A 493 17.79 -24.51 -9.20
C ARG A 493 17.66 -23.03 -8.87
N ALA A 494 18.76 -22.32 -9.07
CA ALA A 494 18.77 -20.88 -9.23
C ALA A 494 18.68 -20.56 -10.71
N LEU A 495 17.87 -19.58 -11.08
CA LEU A 495 17.77 -19.06 -12.43
C LEU A 495 18.23 -17.61 -12.47
N ALA A 496 18.99 -17.25 -13.50
CA ALA A 496 19.26 -15.87 -13.88
C ALA A 496 18.72 -15.67 -15.29
N THR A 497 17.76 -14.76 -15.44
CA THR A 497 16.98 -14.65 -16.68
C THR A 497 16.85 -13.20 -17.12
N THR A 498 16.89 -13.00 -18.44
CA THR A 498 16.48 -11.77 -19.14
C THR A 498 15.54 -12.19 -20.28
N PRO A 499 15.05 -11.27 -21.15
CA PRO A 499 14.35 -11.69 -22.36
C PRO A 499 15.19 -12.65 -23.22
N GLU A 500 16.50 -12.42 -23.32
CA GLU A 500 17.41 -13.18 -24.19
C GLU A 500 18.20 -14.29 -23.48
N LYS A 501 18.36 -14.20 -22.16
CA LYS A 501 19.19 -15.12 -21.38
C LYS A 501 18.36 -16.00 -20.47
N PHE A 502 18.79 -17.26 -20.37
CA PHE A 502 18.26 -18.24 -19.43
C PHE A 502 19.43 -19.07 -18.89
N GLU A 503 19.92 -18.71 -17.71
CA GLU A 503 21.08 -19.33 -17.07
C GLU A 503 20.64 -20.07 -15.81
N ILE A 504 21.11 -21.31 -15.67
CA ILE A 504 20.78 -22.19 -14.55
C ILE A 504 22.01 -22.36 -13.66
N VAL A 505 21.84 -22.19 -12.37
CA VAL A 505 22.84 -22.50 -11.34
C VAL A 505 22.33 -23.68 -10.51
N THR A 506 23.10 -24.75 -10.52
CA THR A 506 22.84 -25.96 -9.73
C THR A 506 23.35 -25.78 -8.29
N PRO A 507 22.93 -26.63 -7.34
CA PRO A 507 23.42 -26.61 -5.97
C PRO A 507 24.94 -26.80 -5.94
N GLY A 508 25.66 -25.93 -5.21
CA GLY A 508 27.12 -25.90 -5.23
C GLY A 508 27.76 -25.46 -6.55
N GLY A 509 26.96 -25.06 -7.55
CA GLY A 509 27.40 -24.47 -8.79
C GLY A 509 27.85 -23.02 -8.61
N THR A 510 28.73 -22.55 -9.50
CA THR A 510 29.23 -21.17 -9.51
C THR A 510 28.61 -20.36 -10.64
N HIS A 511 28.48 -19.06 -10.44
CA HIS A 511 28.06 -18.08 -11.45
C HIS A 511 28.87 -16.79 -11.25
N PRO A 512 29.15 -15.98 -12.30
CA PRO A 512 29.90 -14.72 -12.12
C PRO A 512 29.31 -13.78 -11.05
N GLN A 513 27.98 -13.76 -10.90
CA GLN A 513 27.30 -12.97 -9.86
C GLN A 513 27.24 -13.69 -8.49
N LEU A 514 27.46 -15.00 -8.45
CA LEU A 514 27.41 -15.84 -7.24
C LEU A 514 28.74 -16.61 -7.08
N PRO A 515 29.87 -15.92 -6.82
CA PRO A 515 31.21 -16.49 -6.94
C PRO A 515 31.62 -17.41 -5.78
N SER A 516 30.78 -17.58 -4.76
CA SER A 516 31.10 -18.34 -3.54
C SER A 516 30.13 -19.50 -3.33
N PRO A 517 30.23 -20.57 -4.14
CA PRO A 517 29.35 -21.73 -4.02
C PRO A 517 29.49 -22.41 -2.64
N VAL A 518 28.39 -23.03 -2.23
CA VAL A 518 28.33 -23.92 -1.06
C VAL A 518 27.65 -25.21 -1.51
N LYS A 519 28.25 -26.36 -1.22
CA LYS A 519 27.69 -27.68 -1.57
C LYS A 519 26.26 -27.80 -1.01
N ASP A 520 25.35 -28.44 -1.74
CA ASP A 520 23.95 -28.65 -1.33
C ASP A 520 23.19 -27.36 -0.98
N ALA A 521 23.57 -26.26 -1.62
CA ALA A 521 22.93 -24.97 -1.46
C ALA A 521 22.88 -24.19 -2.77
N VAL A 522 21.79 -23.45 -2.93
CA VAL A 522 21.57 -22.41 -3.94
C VAL A 522 21.30 -21.12 -3.20
N LEU A 523 22.20 -20.14 -3.32
CA LEU A 523 22.14 -18.90 -2.54
C LEU A 523 22.07 -17.71 -3.50
N ILE A 524 20.97 -16.96 -3.51
CA ILE A 524 20.81 -15.78 -4.37
C ILE A 524 20.54 -14.52 -3.55
N SER A 525 21.44 -13.55 -3.71
CA SER A 525 21.29 -12.19 -3.21
C SER A 525 22.27 -11.28 -3.96
N ALA A 526 22.38 -10.01 -3.57
CA ALA A 526 23.28 -9.06 -4.22
C ALA A 526 24.29 -8.46 -3.24
N GLY A 527 25.52 -8.24 -3.71
CA GLY A 527 26.56 -7.51 -2.97
C GLY A 527 26.85 -8.09 -1.58
N ASP A 528 26.88 -7.23 -0.56
CA ASP A 528 27.19 -7.63 0.81
C ASP A 528 26.12 -8.52 1.45
N ARG A 529 24.88 -8.47 0.94
CA ARG A 529 23.79 -9.33 1.40
C ARG A 529 24.05 -10.79 0.98
N TYR A 530 24.54 -10.99 -0.25
CA TYR A 530 25.03 -12.29 -0.71
C TYR A 530 26.20 -12.79 0.12
N LYS A 531 27.23 -11.95 0.34
CA LYS A 531 28.38 -12.33 1.16
C LYS A 531 27.94 -12.78 2.55
N LYS A 532 27.03 -12.04 3.19
CA LYS A 532 26.53 -12.39 4.52
C LYS A 532 25.70 -13.67 4.53
N LEU A 533 24.88 -13.90 3.50
CA LEU A 533 24.13 -15.15 3.35
C LEU A 533 25.08 -16.34 3.23
N VAL A 534 26.08 -16.25 2.35
CA VAL A 534 27.12 -17.28 2.19
C VAL A 534 27.88 -17.53 3.49
N GLU A 535 28.29 -16.48 4.19
CA GLU A 535 28.96 -16.56 5.49
C GLU A 535 28.12 -17.37 6.49
N ARG A 536 26.84 -17.00 6.69
CA ARG A 536 25.93 -17.70 7.62
C ARG A 536 25.74 -19.17 7.25
N VAL A 537 25.57 -19.47 5.96
CA VAL A 537 25.39 -20.86 5.51
C VAL A 537 26.66 -21.67 5.74
N LYS A 538 27.84 -21.10 5.48
CA LYS A 538 29.13 -21.77 5.74
C LYS A 538 29.39 -22.00 7.23
N GLU A 539 29.11 -21.00 8.07
CA GLU A 539 29.27 -21.11 9.54
C GLU A 539 28.37 -22.19 10.15
N ASN A 540 27.18 -22.37 9.57
CA ASN A 540 26.17 -23.31 10.06
C ASN A 540 26.08 -24.59 9.22
N TYR A 541 27.00 -24.83 8.29
CA TYR A 541 26.95 -25.98 7.38
C TYR A 541 26.83 -27.31 8.16
N GLY A 542 25.85 -28.14 7.79
CA GLY A 542 25.51 -29.39 8.49
C GLY A 542 24.80 -29.22 9.83
N LYS A 543 24.49 -27.98 10.23
CA LYS A 543 23.82 -27.61 11.49
C LYS A 543 22.55 -26.80 11.29
N ILE A 544 22.15 -26.55 10.03
CA ILE A 544 20.95 -25.78 9.68
C ILE A 544 19.71 -26.64 9.95
N ASP A 545 18.95 -26.24 10.97
CA ASP A 545 17.60 -26.70 11.29
C ASP A 545 16.58 -25.60 10.93
N LEU A 546 15.30 -25.82 11.23
CA LEU A 546 14.22 -24.87 10.95
C LEU A 546 14.52 -23.45 11.48
N GLU A 547 14.94 -23.34 12.74
CA GLU A 547 15.21 -22.05 13.37
C GLU A 547 16.39 -21.34 12.68
N LYS A 548 17.50 -22.05 12.43
CA LYS A 548 18.63 -21.45 11.71
C LYS A 548 18.28 -21.10 10.27
N ALA A 549 17.44 -21.89 9.60
CA ALA A 549 16.97 -21.58 8.25
C ALA A 549 16.16 -20.28 8.22
N ILE A 550 15.31 -20.02 9.23
CA ILE A 550 14.64 -18.72 9.41
C ILE A 550 15.68 -17.60 9.58
N HIS A 551 16.67 -17.79 10.46
CA HIS A 551 17.71 -16.79 10.73
C HIS A 551 18.63 -16.47 9.53
N LEU A 552 18.66 -17.31 8.48
CA LEU A 552 19.34 -16.95 7.24
C LEU A 552 18.74 -15.69 6.59
N MET A 553 17.44 -15.43 6.79
CA MET A 553 16.71 -14.27 6.26
C MET A 553 16.88 -12.99 7.09
N ASP A 554 17.54 -13.04 8.25
CA ASP A 554 17.70 -11.88 9.12
C ASP A 554 18.54 -10.78 8.48
N ARG A 555 18.36 -9.54 8.94
CA ARG A 555 19.26 -8.45 8.56
C ARG A 555 20.72 -8.82 8.89
N PRO A 556 21.70 -8.51 8.02
CA PRO A 556 21.58 -7.67 6.83
C PRO A 556 21.29 -8.42 5.51
N VAL A 557 20.96 -9.72 5.53
CA VAL A 557 20.56 -10.43 4.29
C VAL A 557 19.29 -9.80 3.72
N SER A 558 18.32 -9.54 4.61
CA SER A 558 17.17 -8.68 4.35
C SER A 558 17.47 -7.19 4.55
N MET A 559 16.73 -6.34 3.84
CA MET A 559 16.87 -4.88 3.86
C MET A 559 15.99 -4.24 4.94
N LYS A 560 16.01 -2.90 5.05
CA LYS A 560 15.16 -2.17 6.02
C LYS A 560 13.69 -2.14 5.55
N SER A 561 13.50 -2.35 4.26
CA SER A 561 12.22 -2.51 3.58
C SER A 561 11.72 -3.95 3.60
N ASN A 562 12.27 -4.82 4.45
CA ASN A 562 11.88 -6.23 4.49
C ASN A 562 10.41 -6.39 4.86
N LEU A 563 9.60 -6.65 3.84
CA LEU A 563 8.14 -6.58 3.85
C LEU A 563 7.51 -7.92 4.19
N HIS A 564 8.06 -9.02 3.65
CA HIS A 564 7.66 -10.37 4.05
C HIS A 564 8.82 -11.34 3.93
N ASN A 565 8.81 -12.37 4.77
CA ASN A 565 9.68 -13.53 4.67
C ASN A 565 8.83 -14.80 4.63
N VAL A 566 9.26 -15.76 3.80
CA VAL A 566 8.62 -17.07 3.73
C VAL A 566 9.69 -18.15 3.76
N LEU A 567 9.48 -19.18 4.59
CA LEU A 567 10.28 -20.40 4.57
C LEU A 567 9.38 -21.58 4.19
N PHE A 568 9.70 -22.28 3.12
CA PHE A 568 8.99 -23.48 2.67
C PHE A 568 9.75 -24.75 3.06
N ILE A 569 9.00 -25.78 3.43
CA ILE A 569 9.44 -27.18 3.46
C ILE A 569 8.52 -27.96 2.53
N PRO A 570 8.80 -27.97 1.20
CA PRO A 570 7.84 -28.43 0.20
C PRO A 570 7.43 -29.90 0.39
N LYS A 571 8.38 -30.75 0.80
CA LYS A 571 8.16 -32.18 1.07
C LYS A 571 7.10 -32.44 2.15
N LYS A 572 6.97 -31.54 3.13
CA LYS A 572 6.01 -31.63 4.24
C LYS A 572 4.72 -30.84 3.98
N ALA A 573 4.64 -30.12 2.86
CA ALA A 573 3.59 -29.14 2.59
C ALA A 573 3.48 -28.03 3.65
N GLU A 574 4.58 -27.75 4.37
CA GLU A 574 4.63 -26.77 5.45
C GLU A 574 5.33 -25.49 5.01
N PHE A 575 4.87 -24.36 5.54
CA PHE A 575 5.52 -23.07 5.31
C PHE A 575 5.31 -22.12 6.50
N TRP A 576 6.25 -21.19 6.66
CA TRP A 576 6.27 -20.18 7.72
C TRP A 576 6.29 -18.80 7.10
N VAL A 577 5.41 -17.91 7.56
CA VAL A 577 5.27 -16.55 7.00
C VAL A 577 5.42 -15.52 8.10
N ALA A 578 6.22 -14.49 7.83
CA ALA A 578 6.25 -13.26 8.61
C ALA A 578 6.05 -12.07 7.66
N ASN A 579 5.22 -11.10 8.05
CA ASN A 579 5.02 -9.84 7.35
C ASN A 579 5.54 -8.69 8.23
N ALA A 580 5.98 -7.60 7.64
CA ALA A 580 6.41 -6.41 8.37
C ALA A 580 5.27 -5.88 9.26
N GLY A 581 5.61 -5.45 10.47
CA GLY A 581 4.68 -4.77 11.36
C GLY A 581 4.55 -3.29 11.03
N GLN A 582 3.96 -2.52 11.94
CA GLN A 582 3.80 -1.07 11.78
C GLN A 582 5.16 -0.33 11.70
N ARG A 583 6.15 -0.81 12.47
CA ARG A 583 7.47 -0.16 12.62
C ARG A 583 8.65 -1.13 12.62
N THR A 584 8.39 -2.37 12.23
CA THR A 584 9.26 -3.53 12.42
C THR A 584 9.35 -4.29 11.11
N GLU A 585 10.57 -4.69 10.75
CA GLU A 585 10.83 -5.48 9.56
C GLU A 585 10.33 -6.93 9.71
N ALA A 586 9.92 -7.58 8.62
CA ALA A 586 9.35 -8.94 8.67
C ALA A 586 10.26 -9.97 9.36
N CYS A 587 11.57 -9.90 9.18
CA CYS A 587 12.53 -10.79 9.86
C CYS A 587 12.53 -10.69 11.39
N LYS A 588 11.95 -9.63 11.97
CA LYS A 588 11.80 -9.46 13.42
C LYS A 588 10.40 -9.79 13.93
N GLU A 589 9.48 -10.07 13.02
CA GLU A 589 8.11 -10.42 13.36
C GLU A 589 7.97 -11.93 13.58
N PRO A 590 6.97 -12.37 14.37
CA PRO A 590 6.68 -13.79 14.54
C PRO A 590 6.36 -14.47 13.20
N TYR A 591 6.88 -15.68 13.02
CA TYR A 591 6.57 -16.51 11.87
C TYR A 591 5.42 -17.45 12.18
N THR A 592 4.28 -17.27 11.51
CA THR A 592 3.13 -18.17 11.62
C THR A 592 3.33 -19.39 10.73
N LYS A 593 3.11 -20.58 11.29
CA LYS A 593 3.19 -21.86 10.58
C LYS A 593 1.87 -22.17 9.87
N TYR A 594 1.96 -22.69 8.66
CA TYR A 594 0.85 -23.20 7.88
C TYR A 594 1.16 -24.57 7.29
N ASN A 595 0.12 -25.35 7.00
CA ASN A 595 0.21 -26.57 6.22
C ASN A 595 -0.78 -26.51 5.05
N LEU A 596 -0.27 -26.57 3.81
CA LEU A 596 -1.07 -26.45 2.60
C LEU A 596 -2.13 -27.58 2.52
N THR A 597 -1.73 -28.82 2.80
CA THR A 597 -2.66 -29.98 2.75
C THR A 597 -3.79 -29.86 3.75
N GLU A 598 -3.53 -29.35 4.96
CA GLU A 598 -4.58 -29.12 5.96
C GLU A 598 -5.53 -28.00 5.56
N LEU A 599 -5.00 -26.89 5.04
CA LEU A 599 -5.82 -25.76 4.61
C LEU A 599 -6.67 -26.09 3.38
N LEU A 600 -6.18 -26.93 2.47
CA LEU A 600 -6.96 -27.37 1.29
C LEU A 600 -8.21 -28.17 1.68
N LYS A 601 -8.22 -28.89 2.81
CA LYS A 601 -9.42 -29.59 3.30
C LYS A 601 -10.58 -28.64 3.62
N LEU A 602 -10.31 -27.34 3.81
CA LEU A 602 -11.33 -26.33 4.03
C LEU A 602 -12.12 -26.00 2.76
N LEU A 603 -11.62 -26.38 1.58
CA LEU A 603 -12.29 -26.30 0.30
C LEU A 603 -13.25 -27.47 0.03
N GLU A 604 -13.11 -28.57 0.75
CA GLU A 604 -13.92 -29.79 0.58
C GLU A 604 -15.20 -29.78 1.44
N LYS A 605 -15.21 -28.97 2.51
CA LYS A 605 -16.32 -28.77 3.45
C LYS A 605 -17.03 -27.45 3.17
#